data_AF-A0AAD9MHV6-F1
#
_entry.id   AF-A0AAD9MHV6-F1
#
_cell.length_a   1.000
_cell.length_b   1.000
_cell.length_c   1.000
_cell.angle_alpha   90.00
_cell.angle_beta   90.00
_cell.angle_gamma   90.00
#
_symmetry.space_group_name_H-M   'P 1'
#
loop_
_entity.id
_entity.type
_entity.pdbx_description
1 polymer ?
#
loop_
_entity_poly.entity_id
_entity_poly.type
_entity_poly.pdbx_seq_one_letter_code
_entity_poly.pdbx_strand_id
1 'polypeptide(L)'
;MKFLCLPGAYGSAKNFKVQLGPLAEELEKRGLAEFAFSQGQYEVDPPPGWEDYFGARPLYRFLDTSNGDTFETLRKFRFIPRGLCPEDTMRLFQGASSGADWHQRVWRDALDAVFRTIDEDEEIDALIGYSEGAMVGASVVVEEGWKRQLEGKARRIKFAIFIAGAPPLKFDGPQKIVTQLADEAGEVIDIPTFHIFGCDDAFLSSATALFNVCDQATATMYDHGLGHIVPRDAENVKQLADILSELIPKVARGEAVPALERENKMDEKRAQLAAAEAQAQEQEADTGAEKMADQGLEKGKQVVVA
;
A
#
# COMPACT_ATOMS: atom_id res chain seq x y z
N MET A 1 1.60 7.99 19.69
CA MET A 1 2.71 8.27 18.74
C MET A 1 2.31 9.45 17.88
N LYS A 2 3.26 10.26 17.42
CA LYS A 2 2.93 11.38 16.51
C LYS A 2 3.39 11.03 15.10
N PHE A 3 2.44 10.97 14.18
CA PHE A 3 2.65 10.56 12.81
C PHE A 3 2.86 11.76 11.90
N LEU A 4 3.99 11.79 11.21
CA LEU A 4 4.16 12.65 10.05
C LEU A 4 3.43 12.02 8.83
N CYS A 5 2.49 12.76 8.28
CA CYS A 5 1.66 12.34 7.17
C CYS A 5 2.20 12.90 5.84
N LEU A 6 2.53 12.00 4.91
CA LEU A 6 3.08 12.29 3.59
C LEU A 6 2.05 11.94 2.49
N PRO A 7 1.47 12.93 1.80
CA PRO A 7 0.47 12.70 0.75
C PRO A 7 1.06 11.99 -0.49
N GLY A 8 0.17 11.46 -1.33
CA GLY A 8 0.53 10.98 -2.66
C GLY A 8 0.88 12.10 -3.64
N ALA A 9 1.33 11.71 -4.84
CA ALA A 9 1.57 12.63 -5.94
C ALA A 9 0.31 13.44 -6.25
N TYR A 10 0.48 14.71 -6.60
CA TYR A 10 -0.62 15.65 -6.82
C TYR A 10 -1.50 15.85 -5.57
N GLY A 11 -0.99 15.53 -4.37
CA GLY A 11 -1.68 15.72 -3.10
C GLY A 11 -1.35 17.05 -2.44
N SER A 12 -1.94 17.31 -1.28
CA SER A 12 -1.60 18.45 -0.41
C SER A 12 -1.86 18.05 1.04
N ALA A 13 -1.30 18.81 2.00
CA ALA A 13 -1.55 18.55 3.43
C ALA A 13 -3.05 18.62 3.73
N LYS A 14 -3.75 19.58 3.09
CA LYS A 14 -5.21 19.74 3.20
C LYS A 14 -5.97 18.55 2.63
N ASN A 15 -5.65 18.12 1.41
CA ASN A 15 -6.37 17.00 0.79
C ASN A 15 -6.12 15.70 1.53
N PHE A 16 -4.89 15.48 1.99
CA PHE A 16 -4.56 14.25 2.72
C PHE A 16 -5.15 14.22 4.12
N LYS A 17 -5.27 15.37 4.79
CA LYS A 17 -6.06 15.49 6.03
C LYS A 17 -7.52 15.09 5.83
N VAL A 18 -8.13 15.46 4.71
CA VAL A 18 -9.50 15.04 4.36
C VAL A 18 -9.55 13.55 4.01
N GLN A 19 -8.56 13.03 3.30
CA GLN A 19 -8.49 11.61 2.91
C GLN A 19 -8.32 10.69 4.11
N LEU A 20 -7.40 11.03 5.02
CA LEU A 20 -7.09 10.25 6.22
C LEU A 20 -8.06 10.51 7.38
N GLY A 21 -8.83 11.61 7.31
CA GLY A 21 -9.70 12.12 8.38
C GLY A 21 -10.50 11.05 9.12
N PRO A 22 -11.29 10.20 8.45
CA PRO A 22 -12.07 9.16 9.13
C PRO A 22 -11.23 8.22 10.00
N LEU A 23 -10.05 7.79 9.52
CA LEU A 23 -9.15 6.93 10.29
C LEU A 23 -8.42 7.73 11.39
N ALA A 24 -7.94 8.93 11.06
CA ALA A 24 -7.24 9.80 12.00
C ALA A 24 -8.11 10.14 13.21
N GLU A 25 -9.37 10.51 13.00
CA GLU A 25 -10.33 10.80 14.06
C GLU A 25 -10.57 9.59 14.98
N GLU A 26 -10.65 8.38 14.43
CA GLU A 26 -10.80 7.16 15.25
C GLU A 26 -9.56 6.87 16.10
N LEU A 27 -8.35 7.09 15.55
CA LEU A 27 -7.10 6.88 16.28
C LEU A 27 -6.86 7.96 17.35
N GLU A 28 -7.23 9.21 17.08
CA GLU A 28 -7.21 10.32 18.05
C GLU A 28 -8.19 10.08 19.20
N LYS A 29 -9.44 9.68 18.91
CA LYS A 29 -10.45 9.35 19.94
C LYS A 29 -9.98 8.23 20.87
N ARG A 30 -9.22 7.28 20.35
CA ARG A 30 -8.64 6.16 21.10
C ARG A 30 -7.34 6.53 21.84
N GLY A 31 -6.84 7.76 21.67
CA GLY A 31 -5.58 8.23 22.29
C GLY A 31 -4.34 7.52 21.77
N LEU A 32 -4.38 6.99 20.53
CA LEU A 32 -3.29 6.19 19.95
C LEU A 32 -2.31 7.07 19.16
N ALA A 33 -2.82 8.09 18.48
CA ALA A 33 -2.10 8.84 17.48
C ALA A 33 -2.41 10.33 17.51
N GLU A 34 -1.42 11.13 17.16
CA GLU A 34 -1.54 12.53 16.74
C GLU A 34 -0.96 12.67 15.33
N PHE A 35 -1.41 13.64 14.55
CA PHE A 35 -1.06 13.74 13.12
C PHE A 35 -0.52 15.11 12.73
N ALA A 36 0.70 15.13 12.20
CA ALA A 36 1.31 16.28 11.54
C ALA A 36 1.22 16.10 10.01
N PHE A 37 0.42 16.91 9.33
CA PHE A 37 0.24 16.81 7.88
C PHE A 37 1.24 17.69 7.14
N SER A 38 2.02 17.08 6.24
CA SER A 38 2.94 17.81 5.35
C SER A 38 2.54 17.64 3.88
N GLN A 39 3.38 18.14 2.98
CA GLN A 39 3.23 18.05 1.54
C GLN A 39 4.56 18.26 0.84
N GLY A 40 4.61 17.92 -0.44
CA GLY A 40 5.75 18.23 -1.29
C GLY A 40 5.94 19.73 -1.53
N GLN A 41 7.13 20.09 -2.05
CA GLN A 41 7.52 21.49 -2.25
C GLN A 41 7.18 22.03 -3.64
N TYR A 42 6.86 21.15 -4.58
CA TYR A 42 6.63 21.51 -5.97
C TYR A 42 5.14 21.59 -6.25
N GLU A 43 4.61 22.80 -6.40
CA GLU A 43 3.22 23.01 -6.84
C GLU A 43 3.08 22.58 -8.30
N VAL A 44 2.04 21.81 -8.61
CA VAL A 44 1.81 21.22 -9.93
C VAL A 44 0.35 21.31 -10.36
N ASP A 45 0.15 21.30 -11.68
CA ASP A 45 -1.15 21.05 -12.29
C ASP A 45 -1.43 19.54 -12.37
N PRO A 46 -2.69 19.10 -12.17
CA PRO A 46 -3.04 17.72 -12.44
C PRO A 46 -2.91 17.43 -13.95
N PRO A 47 -2.63 16.16 -14.34
CA PRO A 47 -2.59 15.78 -15.74
C PRO A 47 -3.92 16.03 -16.46
N PRO A 48 -3.90 16.34 -17.77
CA PRO A 48 -5.13 16.51 -18.53
C PRO A 48 -6.07 15.30 -18.43
N GLY A 49 -7.34 15.55 -18.12
CA GLY A 49 -8.38 14.54 -17.89
C GLY A 49 -8.45 13.98 -16.46
N TRP A 50 -7.63 14.49 -15.54
CA TRP A 50 -7.61 14.11 -14.12
C TRP A 50 -7.81 15.31 -13.18
N GLU A 51 -8.34 16.42 -13.71
CA GLU A 51 -8.44 17.71 -13.02
C GLU A 51 -9.21 17.63 -11.70
N ASP A 52 -10.27 16.82 -11.67
CA ASP A 52 -11.15 16.65 -10.50
C ASP A 52 -10.76 15.47 -9.59
N TYR A 53 -9.76 14.66 -9.97
CA TYR A 53 -9.44 13.42 -9.26
C TYR A 53 -8.66 13.67 -7.96
N PHE A 54 -7.70 14.59 -7.99
CA PHE A 54 -6.72 14.79 -6.90
C PHE A 54 -7.20 15.73 -5.78
N GLY A 55 -8.44 16.23 -5.89
CA GLY A 55 -9.05 17.11 -4.91
C GLY A 55 -8.73 18.60 -5.15
N ALA A 56 -8.89 19.41 -4.10
CA ALA A 56 -8.80 20.86 -4.23
C ALA A 56 -7.35 21.33 -4.38
N ARG A 57 -7.16 22.33 -5.26
CA ARG A 57 -5.87 23.02 -5.44
C ARG A 57 -5.52 23.92 -4.23
N PRO A 58 -4.23 24.28 -4.05
CA PRO A 58 -3.05 23.84 -4.82
C PRO A 58 -2.69 22.36 -4.58
N LEU A 59 -2.09 21.74 -5.60
CA LEU A 59 -1.62 20.35 -5.58
C LEU A 59 -0.09 20.32 -5.64
N TYR A 60 0.52 19.33 -5.01
CA TYR A 60 1.96 19.26 -4.82
C TYR A 60 2.52 17.88 -5.14
N ARG A 61 3.82 17.86 -5.43
CA ARG A 61 4.64 16.65 -5.46
C ARG A 61 5.88 16.82 -4.61
N PHE A 62 6.34 15.72 -4.03
CA PHE A 62 7.66 15.64 -3.42
C PHE A 62 8.74 15.63 -4.48
N LEU A 63 8.48 14.93 -5.59
CA LEU A 63 9.43 14.85 -6.70
C LEU A 63 9.04 15.83 -7.80
N ASP A 64 9.93 16.78 -8.10
CA ASP A 64 9.81 17.64 -9.27
C ASP A 64 9.88 16.81 -10.56
N THR A 65 8.82 16.92 -11.35
CA THR A 65 8.68 16.26 -12.64
C THR A 65 8.67 17.22 -13.82
N SER A 66 9.12 18.47 -13.61
CA SER A 66 9.24 19.49 -14.65
C SER A 66 10.10 19.05 -15.85
N ASN A 67 11.03 18.11 -15.63
CA ASN A 67 11.92 17.55 -16.65
C ASN A 67 11.52 16.13 -17.13
N GLY A 68 10.32 15.67 -16.76
CA GLY A 68 9.78 14.35 -17.12
C GLY A 68 8.93 13.77 -16.01
N ASP A 69 7.75 13.24 -16.36
CA ASP A 69 6.75 12.79 -15.39
C ASP A 69 6.58 11.27 -15.31
N THR A 70 6.52 10.78 -14.08
CA THR A 70 6.10 9.44 -13.65
C THR A 70 4.66 9.09 -14.04
N PHE A 71 3.79 10.03 -14.44
CA PHE A 71 2.45 9.70 -14.94
C PHE A 71 2.50 8.93 -16.28
N GLU A 72 3.54 9.16 -17.10
CA GLU A 72 3.84 8.28 -18.25
C GLU A 72 4.13 6.84 -17.81
N THR A 73 4.74 6.67 -16.64
CA THR A 73 4.93 5.36 -16.00
C THR A 73 3.58 4.72 -15.64
N LEU A 74 2.63 5.45 -15.06
CA LEU A 74 1.28 4.94 -14.76
C LEU A 74 0.52 4.49 -16.03
N ARG A 75 0.69 5.18 -17.17
CA ARG A 75 0.14 4.73 -18.46
C ARG A 75 0.76 3.41 -18.91
N LYS A 76 2.05 3.21 -18.66
CA LYS A 76 2.77 1.95 -18.96
C LYS A 76 2.32 0.79 -18.07
N PHE A 77 1.81 1.05 -16.86
CA PHE A 77 1.27 -0.01 -15.98
C PHE A 77 0.16 -0.84 -16.63
N ARG A 78 -0.66 -0.23 -17.51
CA ARG A 78 -1.73 -0.95 -18.26
C ARG A 78 -1.20 -2.03 -19.21
N PHE A 79 0.10 -2.02 -19.49
CA PHE A 79 0.76 -2.91 -20.45
C PHE A 79 1.78 -3.84 -19.79
N ILE A 80 1.81 -3.93 -18.45
CA ILE A 80 2.71 -4.86 -17.74
C ILE A 80 2.33 -6.30 -18.12
N PRO A 81 3.31 -7.14 -18.54
CA PRO A 81 3.08 -8.56 -18.76
C PRO A 81 2.55 -9.24 -17.49
N ARG A 82 1.50 -10.05 -17.64
CA ARG A 82 0.98 -10.85 -16.52
C ARG A 82 2.04 -11.88 -16.09
N GLY A 83 2.12 -12.14 -14.79
CA GLY A 83 2.95 -13.21 -14.22
C GLY A 83 4.37 -12.80 -13.83
N LEU A 84 4.72 -11.51 -13.94
CA LEU A 84 5.95 -11.00 -13.33
C LEU A 84 5.82 -10.97 -11.81
N CYS A 85 6.91 -11.25 -11.10
CA CYS A 85 6.97 -11.04 -9.66
C CYS A 85 6.97 -9.52 -9.36
N PRO A 86 6.70 -9.14 -8.10
CA PRO A 86 6.74 -7.74 -7.66
C PRO A 86 8.05 -7.02 -8.03
N GLU A 87 9.20 -7.65 -7.78
CA GLU A 87 10.53 -7.09 -8.02
C GLU A 87 10.80 -6.86 -9.51
N ASP A 88 10.51 -7.87 -10.36
CA ASP A 88 10.66 -7.74 -11.81
C ASP A 88 9.72 -6.68 -12.39
N THR A 89 8.52 -6.54 -11.83
CA THR A 89 7.61 -5.46 -12.20
C THR A 89 8.23 -4.10 -11.91
N MET A 90 8.89 -3.92 -10.77
CA MET A 90 9.57 -2.66 -10.42
C MET A 90 10.78 -2.39 -11.33
N ARG A 91 11.51 -3.42 -11.75
CA ARG A 91 12.66 -3.27 -12.67
C ARG A 91 12.27 -2.71 -14.04
N LEU A 92 11.07 -2.99 -14.54
CA LEU A 92 10.57 -2.37 -15.78
C LEU A 92 10.55 -0.84 -15.72
N PHE A 93 10.52 -0.27 -14.51
CA PHE A 93 10.43 1.17 -14.26
C PHE A 93 11.75 1.80 -13.84
N GLN A 94 12.74 1.00 -13.41
CA GLN A 94 14.09 1.49 -13.10
C GLN A 94 14.85 1.99 -14.35
N GLY A 95 14.55 1.45 -15.53
CA GLY A 95 15.19 1.83 -16.80
C GLY A 95 14.86 3.24 -17.30
N ALA A 96 13.99 3.99 -16.62
CA ALA A 96 13.58 5.34 -17.02
C ALA A 96 14.51 6.47 -16.49
N SER A 97 15.42 6.17 -15.56
CA SER A 97 16.17 7.18 -14.78
C SER A 97 17.69 7.18 -15.02
N SER A 98 18.19 6.41 -16.00
CA SER A 98 19.61 6.33 -16.28
C SER A 98 20.13 7.59 -17.00
N GLY A 99 20.95 8.38 -16.29
CA GLY A 99 21.89 9.32 -16.92
C GLY A 99 21.59 10.82 -16.82
N ALA A 100 20.60 11.27 -16.02
CA ALA A 100 20.34 12.70 -15.83
C ALA A 100 20.53 13.15 -14.37
N ASP A 101 21.43 14.11 -14.14
CA ASP A 101 21.82 14.62 -12.81
C ASP A 101 20.69 15.24 -11.99
N TRP A 102 19.56 15.59 -12.62
CA TRP A 102 18.46 16.28 -11.93
C TRP A 102 17.67 15.35 -11.01
N HIS A 103 17.54 14.06 -11.33
CA HIS A 103 16.83 13.10 -10.47
C HIS A 103 17.45 13.02 -9.06
N GLN A 104 18.78 13.11 -8.99
CA GLN A 104 19.55 13.08 -7.74
C GLN A 104 19.23 14.28 -6.86
N ARG A 105 19.21 15.48 -7.45
CA ARG A 105 18.90 16.71 -6.71
C ARG A 105 17.46 16.69 -6.23
N VAL A 106 16.52 16.40 -7.12
CA VAL A 106 15.09 16.31 -6.78
C VAL A 106 14.84 15.32 -5.63
N TRP A 107 15.47 14.15 -5.69
CA TRP A 107 15.35 13.15 -4.63
C TRP A 107 15.96 13.62 -3.31
N ARG A 108 17.14 14.24 -3.35
CA ARG A 108 17.82 14.78 -2.18
C ARG A 108 16.97 15.86 -1.52
N ASP A 109 16.48 16.82 -2.30
CA ASP A 109 15.65 17.92 -1.81
C ASP A 109 14.37 17.40 -1.15
N ALA A 110 13.74 16.37 -1.74
CA ALA A 110 12.56 15.72 -1.16
C ALA A 110 12.85 15.07 0.21
N LEU A 111 13.93 14.28 0.32
CA LEU A 111 14.32 13.67 1.60
C LEU A 111 14.70 14.73 2.63
N ASP A 112 15.51 15.72 2.25
CA ASP A 112 15.95 16.79 3.14
C ASP A 112 14.77 17.62 3.67
N ALA A 113 13.74 17.85 2.85
CA ALA A 113 12.52 18.52 3.29
C ALA A 113 11.74 17.71 4.34
N VAL A 114 11.65 16.39 4.16
CA VAL A 114 10.98 15.51 5.15
C VAL A 114 11.80 15.42 6.43
N PHE A 115 13.13 15.25 6.34
CA PHE A 115 14.02 15.27 7.50
C PHE A 115 13.92 16.57 8.28
N ARG A 116 13.91 17.72 7.60
CA ARG A 116 13.72 19.02 8.24
C ARG A 116 12.40 19.07 9.01
N THR A 117 11.32 18.55 8.44
CA THR A 117 10.01 18.49 9.12
C THR A 117 10.06 17.61 10.38
N ILE A 118 10.77 16.47 10.32
CA ILE A 118 10.97 15.60 11.49
C ILE A 118 11.85 16.28 12.55
N ASP A 119 12.90 17.00 12.13
CA ASP A 119 13.82 17.70 13.03
C ASP A 119 13.19 18.94 13.69
N GLU A 120 12.20 19.59 13.03
CA GLU A 120 11.46 20.74 13.55
C GLU A 120 10.42 20.37 14.62
N ASP A 121 9.98 19.12 14.69
CA ASP A 121 9.00 18.62 15.65
C ASP A 121 9.49 17.33 16.32
N GLU A 122 10.11 17.50 17.49
CA GLU A 122 10.73 16.41 18.22
C GLU A 122 9.75 15.33 18.72
N GLU A 123 8.45 15.53 18.62
CA GLU A 123 7.46 14.53 19.01
C GLU A 123 7.18 13.53 17.90
N ILE A 124 7.54 13.85 16.65
CA ILE A 124 7.38 12.95 15.49
C ILE A 124 8.26 11.71 15.68
N ASP A 125 7.60 10.57 15.80
CA ASP A 125 8.24 9.26 15.97
C ASP A 125 7.61 8.15 15.10
N ALA A 126 6.67 8.51 14.22
CA ALA A 126 6.07 7.60 13.26
C ALA A 126 5.76 8.29 11.91
N LEU A 127 5.58 7.48 10.86
CA LEU A 127 5.22 7.95 9.50
C LEU A 127 3.93 7.31 9.00
N ILE A 128 3.11 8.08 8.29
CA ILE A 128 2.07 7.58 7.38
C ILE A 128 2.34 8.16 6.00
N GLY A 129 2.55 7.30 5.00
CA GLY A 129 2.69 7.74 3.62
C GLY A 129 1.63 7.12 2.72
N TYR A 130 1.17 7.88 1.72
CA TYR A 130 0.32 7.38 0.63
C TYR A 130 1.04 7.49 -0.71
N SER A 131 1.07 6.43 -1.52
CA SER A 131 1.62 6.43 -2.88
C SER A 131 3.04 7.01 -2.95
N GLU A 132 3.27 8.12 -3.67
CA GLU A 132 4.57 8.84 -3.68
C GLU A 132 5.08 9.16 -2.27
N GLY A 133 4.22 9.60 -1.35
CA GLY A 133 4.57 9.86 0.04
C GLY A 133 4.96 8.61 0.82
N ALA A 134 4.39 7.44 0.49
CA ALA A 134 4.82 6.16 1.07
C ALA A 134 6.23 5.77 0.60
N MET A 135 6.54 5.96 -0.67
CA MET A 135 7.89 5.72 -1.21
C MET A 135 8.93 6.66 -0.59
N VAL A 136 8.62 7.95 -0.49
CA VAL A 136 9.48 8.94 0.18
C VAL A 136 9.66 8.58 1.67
N GLY A 137 8.57 8.27 2.38
CA GLY A 137 8.60 7.87 3.79
C GLY A 137 9.42 6.61 4.04
N ALA A 138 9.23 5.56 3.22
CA ALA A 138 10.03 4.34 3.29
C ALA A 138 11.53 4.63 3.11
N SER A 139 11.85 5.55 2.21
CA SER A 139 13.23 5.94 1.94
C SER A 139 13.87 6.74 3.08
N VAL A 140 13.08 7.59 3.76
CA VAL A 140 13.51 8.25 5.01
C VAL A 140 13.89 7.22 6.07
N VAL A 141 13.09 6.16 6.23
CA VAL A 141 13.36 5.09 7.20
C VAL A 141 14.64 4.31 6.85
N VAL A 142 14.87 4.02 5.57
CA VAL A 142 16.13 3.41 5.10
C VAL A 142 17.33 4.31 5.39
N GLU A 143 17.21 5.61 5.10
CA GLU A 143 18.27 6.60 5.31
C GLU A 143 18.58 6.79 6.81
N GLU A 144 17.57 6.83 7.69
CA GLU A 144 17.79 6.82 9.14
C GLU A 144 18.54 5.57 9.62
N GLY A 145 18.23 4.41 9.02
CA GLY A 145 18.90 3.17 9.35
C GLY A 145 20.37 3.15 8.98
N TRP A 146 20.65 3.65 7.80
CA TRP A 146 22.01 3.84 7.32
C TRP A 146 22.79 4.81 8.21
N LYS A 147 22.22 5.97 8.56
CA LYS A 147 22.82 6.95 9.48
C LYS A 147 23.03 6.36 10.88
N ARG A 148 22.12 5.53 11.38
CA ARG A 148 22.31 4.80 12.64
C ARG A 148 23.52 3.88 12.59
N GLN A 149 23.66 3.10 11.52
CA GLN A 149 24.76 2.14 11.38
C GLN A 149 26.12 2.83 11.20
N LEU A 150 26.19 3.90 10.41
CA LEU A 150 27.45 4.60 10.11
C LEU A 150 27.85 5.64 11.16
N GLU A 151 26.89 6.41 11.66
CA GLU A 151 27.13 7.60 12.49
C GLU A 151 26.70 7.39 13.95
N GLY A 152 26.02 6.28 14.25
CA GLY A 152 25.44 6.04 15.58
C GLY A 152 24.23 6.94 15.91
N LYS A 153 23.69 7.68 14.92
CA LYS A 153 22.52 8.54 15.12
C LYS A 153 21.30 7.70 15.48
N ALA A 154 20.64 8.02 16.60
CA ALA A 154 19.42 7.31 17.02
C ALA A 154 18.30 7.51 15.98
N ARG A 155 17.53 6.45 15.71
CA ARG A 155 16.32 6.53 14.85
C ARG A 155 15.28 7.42 15.52
N ARG A 156 14.69 8.31 14.74
CA ARG A 156 13.51 9.09 15.13
C ARG A 156 12.24 8.29 14.86
N ILE A 157 12.12 7.72 13.65
CA ILE A 157 10.95 6.95 13.25
C ILE A 157 11.04 5.52 13.77
N LYS A 158 10.01 5.12 14.51
CA LYS A 158 9.88 3.80 15.16
C LYS A 158 8.77 2.94 14.57
N PHE A 159 7.85 3.55 13.82
CA PHE A 159 6.73 2.87 13.16
C PHE A 159 6.40 3.56 11.84
N ALA A 160 6.04 2.80 10.82
CA ALA A 160 5.56 3.37 9.56
C ALA A 160 4.32 2.65 9.03
N ILE A 161 3.38 3.43 8.50
CA ILE A 161 2.21 2.95 7.79
C ILE A 161 2.34 3.37 6.33
N PHE A 162 2.25 2.40 5.42
CA PHE A 162 2.37 2.64 3.99
C PHE A 162 1.07 2.29 3.27
N ILE A 163 0.42 3.30 2.67
CA ILE A 163 -0.79 3.15 1.90
C ILE A 163 -0.42 3.14 0.41
N ALA A 164 -0.65 2.02 -0.28
CA ALA A 164 -0.40 1.87 -1.72
C ALA A 164 0.99 2.37 -2.18
N GLY A 165 2.04 2.05 -1.40
CA GLY A 165 3.39 2.57 -1.62
C GLY A 165 4.21 1.84 -2.67
N ALA A 166 5.43 2.35 -2.90
CA ALA A 166 6.45 1.75 -3.75
C ALA A 166 7.76 1.56 -2.96
N PRO A 167 8.66 0.64 -3.37
CA PRO A 167 9.90 0.38 -2.64
C PRO A 167 10.76 1.63 -2.47
N PRO A 168 11.55 1.71 -1.39
CA PRO A 168 12.35 2.88 -1.10
C PRO A 168 13.46 3.06 -2.15
N LEU A 169 13.83 4.31 -2.38
CA LEU A 169 14.97 4.66 -3.20
C LEU A 169 16.14 5.05 -2.30
N LYS A 170 17.36 4.72 -2.72
CA LYS A 170 18.59 5.02 -2.00
C LYS A 170 19.66 5.53 -2.94
N PHE A 171 20.54 6.40 -2.43
CA PHE A 171 21.74 6.77 -3.16
C PHE A 171 22.75 5.60 -3.20
N ASP A 172 23.19 5.26 -4.39
CA ASP A 172 24.31 4.36 -4.68
C ASP A 172 25.50 5.19 -5.16
N GLY A 173 26.30 5.66 -4.19
CA GLY A 173 27.32 6.69 -4.45
C GLY A 173 26.70 8.06 -4.76
N PRO A 174 27.51 9.02 -5.27
CA PRO A 174 27.08 10.41 -5.39
C PRO A 174 26.12 10.68 -6.55
N GLN A 175 26.08 9.80 -7.56
CA GLN A 175 25.44 10.09 -8.86
C GLN A 175 24.36 9.07 -9.29
N LYS A 176 23.92 8.20 -8.40
CA LYS A 176 22.95 7.17 -8.78
C LYS A 176 21.95 6.98 -7.67
N ILE A 177 20.68 6.88 -8.06
CA ILE A 177 19.60 6.46 -7.20
C ILE A 177 19.21 5.06 -7.67
N VAL A 178 19.08 4.15 -6.71
CA VAL A 178 18.64 2.78 -6.94
C VAL A 178 17.37 2.53 -6.13
N THR A 179 16.42 1.84 -6.75
CA THR A 179 15.30 1.26 -6.03
C THR A 179 15.82 0.08 -5.22
N GLN A 180 15.45 -0.02 -3.94
CA GLN A 180 15.77 -1.18 -3.13
C GLN A 180 14.71 -2.26 -3.37
N LEU A 181 15.15 -3.43 -3.83
CA LEU A 181 14.30 -4.60 -4.06
C LEU A 181 14.78 -5.75 -3.17
N ALA A 182 13.86 -6.59 -2.69
CA ALA A 182 14.17 -7.59 -1.67
C ALA A 182 15.14 -8.67 -2.18
N ASP A 183 15.07 -9.04 -3.45
CA ASP A 183 15.95 -10.03 -4.09
C ASP A 183 17.38 -9.51 -4.34
N GLU A 184 17.61 -8.20 -4.26
CA GLU A 184 18.92 -7.56 -4.43
C GLU A 184 19.50 -7.03 -3.10
N ALA A 185 18.66 -6.36 -2.31
CA ALA A 185 19.06 -5.63 -1.11
C ALA A 185 18.62 -6.32 0.20
N GLY A 186 17.75 -7.33 0.13
CA GLY A 186 17.16 -7.97 1.30
C GLY A 186 16.17 -7.05 2.04
N GLU A 187 16.01 -7.31 3.33
CA GLU A 187 15.25 -6.44 4.23
C GLU A 187 16.09 -5.21 4.60
N VAL A 188 15.62 -4.02 4.19
CA VAL A 188 16.30 -2.74 4.45
C VAL A 188 15.53 -1.81 5.39
N ILE A 189 14.28 -2.16 5.73
CA ILE A 189 13.45 -1.48 6.73
C ILE A 189 13.29 -2.41 7.93
N ASP A 190 13.91 -2.07 9.05
CA ASP A 190 14.01 -2.87 10.28
C ASP A 190 13.10 -2.36 11.42
N ILE A 191 12.14 -1.49 11.11
CA ILE A 191 11.12 -1.03 12.05
C ILE A 191 9.81 -1.76 11.76
N PRO A 192 8.91 -1.90 12.74
CA PRO A 192 7.56 -2.40 12.48
C PRO A 192 6.85 -1.56 11.42
N THR A 193 6.12 -2.22 10.54
CA THR A 193 5.42 -1.59 9.41
C THR A 193 4.01 -2.13 9.25
N PHE A 194 3.09 -1.26 8.84
CA PHE A 194 1.73 -1.65 8.50
C PHE A 194 1.37 -1.17 7.10
N HIS A 195 1.06 -2.10 6.22
CA HIS A 195 0.82 -1.86 4.81
C HIS A 195 -0.67 -1.94 4.52
N ILE A 196 -1.20 -0.90 3.90
CA ILE A 196 -2.60 -0.83 3.49
C ILE A 196 -2.62 -0.72 1.97
N PHE A 197 -3.34 -1.60 1.30
CA PHE A 197 -3.47 -1.61 -0.15
C PHE A 197 -4.83 -2.15 -0.54
N GLY A 198 -5.17 -2.08 -1.82
CA GLY A 198 -6.38 -2.68 -2.35
C GLY A 198 -6.06 -3.70 -3.42
N CYS A 199 -6.74 -4.85 -3.43
CA CYS A 199 -6.54 -5.86 -4.46
C CYS A 199 -6.94 -5.41 -5.88
N ASP A 200 -7.78 -4.38 -6.00
CA ASP A 200 -8.13 -3.73 -7.27
C ASP A 200 -7.16 -2.58 -7.65
N ASP A 201 -6.10 -2.37 -6.88
CA ASP A 201 -5.06 -1.38 -7.18
C ASP A 201 -4.13 -1.86 -8.31
N ALA A 202 -4.00 -1.06 -9.38
CA ALA A 202 -3.05 -1.30 -10.46
C ALA A 202 -1.58 -1.31 -9.99
N PHE A 203 -1.30 -0.73 -8.82
CA PHE A 203 0.02 -0.66 -8.18
C PHE A 203 0.23 -1.73 -7.10
N LEU A 204 -0.62 -2.77 -7.04
CA LEU A 204 -0.49 -3.86 -6.06
C LEU A 204 0.93 -4.46 -6.02
N SER A 205 1.53 -4.74 -7.18
CA SER A 205 2.91 -5.25 -7.25
C SER A 205 3.93 -4.29 -6.62
N SER A 206 3.69 -2.99 -6.67
CA SER A 206 4.54 -1.99 -6.03
C SER A 206 4.41 -2.03 -4.51
N ALA A 207 3.19 -2.10 -4.00
CA ALA A 207 2.92 -2.21 -2.56
C ALA A 207 3.50 -3.51 -1.98
N THR A 208 3.41 -4.62 -2.72
CA THR A 208 4.02 -5.90 -2.35
C THR A 208 5.55 -5.83 -2.38
N ALA A 209 6.16 -5.22 -3.38
CA ALA A 209 7.62 -5.06 -3.43
C ALA A 209 8.13 -4.20 -2.26
N LEU A 210 7.37 -3.18 -1.83
CA LEU A 210 7.70 -2.40 -0.63
C LEU A 210 7.57 -3.25 0.65
N PHE A 211 6.54 -4.11 0.74
CA PHE A 211 6.39 -5.03 1.87
C PHE A 211 7.56 -6.02 1.97
N ASN A 212 8.04 -6.55 0.83
CA ASN A 212 9.11 -7.55 0.81
C ASN A 212 10.47 -7.03 1.32
N VAL A 213 10.70 -5.71 1.33
CA VAL A 213 11.94 -5.11 1.86
C VAL A 213 11.85 -4.71 3.34
N CYS A 214 10.71 -4.96 3.99
CA CYS A 214 10.51 -4.72 5.41
C CYS A 214 10.78 -5.99 6.23
N ASP A 215 11.16 -5.85 7.50
CA ASP A 215 11.33 -6.97 8.43
C ASP A 215 10.02 -7.79 8.53
N GLN A 216 10.05 -9.00 7.98
CA GLN A 216 8.87 -9.86 7.89
C GLN A 216 8.35 -10.33 9.26
N ALA A 217 9.16 -10.22 10.32
CA ALA A 217 8.71 -10.55 11.67
C ALA A 217 7.77 -9.49 12.26
N THR A 218 7.86 -8.24 11.79
CA THR A 218 7.12 -7.09 12.33
C THR A 218 6.33 -6.31 11.29
N ALA A 219 6.40 -6.70 10.02
CA ALA A 219 5.58 -6.17 8.94
C ALA A 219 4.21 -6.85 8.88
N THR A 220 3.16 -6.07 8.66
CA THR A 220 1.78 -6.55 8.55
C THR A 220 1.07 -5.89 7.36
N MET A 221 0.11 -6.59 6.76
CA MET A 221 -0.64 -6.15 5.58
C MET A 221 -2.16 -6.18 5.80
N TYR A 222 -2.87 -5.23 5.20
CA TYR A 222 -4.32 -5.17 5.14
C TYR A 222 -4.79 -4.79 3.73
N ASP A 223 -5.63 -5.64 3.15
CA ASP A 223 -6.30 -5.40 1.88
C ASP A 223 -7.69 -4.78 2.11
N HIS A 224 -7.87 -3.53 1.68
CA HIS A 224 -9.14 -2.81 1.80
C HIS A 224 -10.10 -3.06 0.62
N GLY A 225 -9.67 -3.83 -0.40
CA GLY A 225 -10.51 -4.27 -1.51
C GLY A 225 -10.92 -3.22 -2.55
N LEU A 226 -10.32 -2.03 -2.54
CA LEU A 226 -10.63 -0.95 -3.50
C LEU A 226 -9.43 -0.70 -4.44
N GLY A 227 -9.51 0.33 -5.28
CA GLY A 227 -8.40 0.74 -6.14
C GLY A 227 -7.30 1.53 -5.42
N HIS A 228 -6.53 2.32 -6.19
CA HIS A 228 -5.42 3.16 -5.69
C HIS A 228 -5.91 4.37 -4.88
N ILE A 229 -6.47 4.16 -3.68
CA ILE A 229 -7.07 5.21 -2.86
C ILE A 229 -6.77 5.00 -1.36
N VAL A 230 -6.94 6.06 -0.57
CA VAL A 230 -7.02 5.96 0.89
C VAL A 230 -8.45 5.50 1.25
N PRO A 231 -8.63 4.35 1.93
CA PRO A 231 -9.97 3.86 2.28
C PRO A 231 -10.63 4.76 3.32
N ARG A 232 -11.91 5.08 3.09
CA ARG A 232 -12.71 6.00 3.92
C ARG A 232 -14.08 5.47 4.28
N ASP A 233 -14.48 4.33 3.73
CA ASP A 233 -15.72 3.68 4.09
C ASP A 233 -15.66 3.16 5.54
N ALA A 234 -16.81 3.09 6.18
CA ALA A 234 -16.90 2.80 7.60
C ALA A 234 -16.37 1.41 7.97
N GLU A 235 -16.47 0.43 7.08
CA GLU A 235 -15.99 -0.93 7.32
C GLU A 235 -14.45 -0.95 7.37
N ASN A 236 -13.79 -0.46 6.33
CA ASN A 236 -12.34 -0.38 6.29
C ASN A 236 -11.78 0.50 7.43
N VAL A 237 -12.39 1.66 7.68
CA VAL A 237 -11.96 2.57 8.76
C VAL A 237 -12.03 1.86 10.11
N LYS A 238 -13.11 1.14 10.40
CA LYS A 238 -13.25 0.38 11.65
C LYS A 238 -12.17 -0.70 11.77
N GLN A 239 -11.97 -1.50 10.73
CA GLN A 239 -10.99 -2.60 10.75
C GLN A 239 -9.56 -2.08 10.93
N LEU A 240 -9.19 -1.02 10.20
CA LEU A 240 -7.89 -0.37 10.31
C LEU A 240 -7.67 0.20 11.71
N ALA A 241 -8.69 0.86 12.29
CA ALA A 241 -8.61 1.40 13.65
C ALA A 241 -8.46 0.28 14.69
N ASP A 242 -9.16 -0.84 14.53
CA ASP A 242 -9.08 -2.00 15.43
C ASP A 242 -7.68 -2.64 15.37
N ILE A 243 -7.15 -2.88 14.16
CA ILE A 243 -5.78 -3.38 13.98
C ILE A 243 -4.76 -2.44 14.62
N LEU A 244 -4.81 -1.14 14.32
CA LEU A 244 -3.86 -0.16 14.83
C LEU A 244 -3.96 0.04 16.35
N SER A 245 -5.11 -0.25 16.95
CA SER A 245 -5.27 -0.27 18.42
C SER A 245 -4.46 -1.37 19.08
N GLU A 246 -4.16 -2.45 18.35
CA GLU A 246 -3.28 -3.52 18.83
C GLU A 246 -1.81 -3.26 18.51
N LEU A 247 -1.52 -2.76 17.30
CA LEU A 247 -0.14 -2.55 16.84
C LEU A 247 0.54 -1.38 17.56
N ILE A 248 -0.08 -0.20 17.60
CA ILE A 248 0.56 1.03 18.09
C ILE A 248 1.06 0.89 19.54
N PRO A 249 0.28 0.35 20.51
CA PRO A 249 0.76 0.19 21.87
C PRO A 249 1.93 -0.78 22.01
N LYS A 250 1.97 -1.86 21.21
CA LYS A 250 3.08 -2.82 21.20
C LYS A 250 4.36 -2.17 20.68
N VAL A 251 4.27 -1.43 19.57
CA VAL A 251 5.40 -0.69 19.01
C VAL A 251 5.91 0.37 20.00
N ALA A 252 5.01 1.12 20.64
CA ALA A 252 5.38 2.12 21.64
C ALA A 252 6.12 1.52 22.86
N ARG A 253 5.86 0.25 23.21
CA ARG A 253 6.57 -0.47 24.27
C ARG A 253 7.83 -1.20 23.79
N GLY A 254 8.12 -1.20 22.49
CA GLY A 254 9.24 -1.96 21.91
C GLY A 254 9.03 -3.47 21.93
N GLU A 255 7.78 -3.92 22.03
CA GLU A 255 7.43 -5.33 21.99
C GLU A 255 7.45 -5.85 20.55
N ALA A 256 7.78 -7.13 20.37
CA ALA A 256 7.61 -7.80 19.09
C ALA A 256 6.13 -7.69 18.69
N VAL A 257 5.88 -7.14 17.51
CA VAL A 257 4.56 -7.08 16.92
C VAL A 257 4.42 -8.37 16.11
N PRO A 258 3.70 -9.40 16.60
CA PRO A 258 3.47 -10.57 15.75
C PRO A 258 2.78 -10.09 14.48
N ALA A 259 3.25 -10.54 13.32
CA ALA A 259 2.47 -10.47 12.09
C ALA A 259 1.05 -10.88 12.46
N LEU A 260 0.03 -10.07 12.12
CA LEU A 260 -1.36 -10.41 12.39
C LEU A 260 -1.50 -11.89 12.04
N GLU A 261 -1.86 -12.72 13.02
CA GLU A 261 -2.21 -14.10 12.73
C GLU A 261 -3.20 -13.97 11.59
N ARG A 262 -2.87 -14.58 10.44
CA ARG A 262 -3.78 -14.65 9.30
C ARG A 262 -4.96 -15.41 9.85
N GLU A 263 -5.88 -14.74 10.53
CA GLU A 263 -7.07 -15.38 11.04
C GLU A 263 -7.71 -15.90 9.78
N ASN A 264 -7.80 -17.22 9.74
CA ASN A 264 -8.21 -18.05 8.62
C ASN A 264 -9.59 -17.66 8.07
N LYS A 265 -10.21 -16.54 8.43
CA LYS A 265 -11.52 -16.08 7.98
C LYS A 265 -11.65 -15.96 6.47
N MET A 266 -10.59 -15.54 5.74
CA MET A 266 -10.63 -15.50 4.28
C MET A 266 -10.50 -16.88 3.64
N ASP A 267 -9.65 -17.75 4.21
CA ASP A 267 -9.48 -19.13 3.75
C ASP A 267 -10.69 -20.00 4.15
N GLU A 268 -11.29 -19.77 5.32
CA GLU A 268 -12.55 -20.35 5.79
C GLU A 268 -13.72 -19.84 4.96
N LYS A 269 -13.79 -18.55 4.61
CA LYS A 269 -14.83 -18.01 3.73
C LYS A 269 -14.68 -18.53 2.30
N ARG A 270 -13.45 -18.68 1.79
CA ARG A 270 -13.17 -19.35 0.50
C ARG A 270 -13.52 -20.83 0.55
N ALA A 271 -13.18 -21.54 1.62
CA ALA A 271 -13.52 -22.94 1.82
C ALA A 271 -15.04 -23.15 1.97
N GLN A 272 -15.73 -22.24 2.66
CA GLN A 272 -17.19 -22.23 2.80
C GLN A 272 -17.88 -21.93 1.47
N LEU A 273 -17.36 -20.99 0.66
CA LEU A 273 -17.89 -20.74 -0.69
C LEU A 273 -17.70 -21.97 -1.59
N ALA A 274 -16.50 -22.57 -1.59
CA ALA A 274 -16.21 -23.75 -2.39
C ALA A 274 -17.06 -24.96 -1.96
N ALA A 275 -17.30 -25.12 -0.66
CA ALA A 275 -18.19 -26.16 -0.14
C ALA A 275 -19.65 -25.92 -0.52
N ALA A 276 -20.12 -24.67 -0.49
CA ALA A 276 -21.48 -24.31 -0.90
C ALA A 276 -21.69 -24.51 -2.42
N GLU A 277 -20.70 -24.19 -3.25
CA GLU A 277 -20.73 -24.44 -4.70
C GLU A 277 -20.73 -25.94 -5.02
N ALA A 278 -19.93 -26.75 -4.31
CA ALA A 278 -19.93 -28.20 -4.47
C ALA A 278 -21.28 -28.83 -4.07
N GLN A 279 -21.88 -28.38 -2.97
CA GLN A 279 -23.20 -28.84 -2.52
C GLN A 279 -24.33 -28.44 -3.49
N ALA A 280 -24.25 -27.25 -4.08
CA ALA A 280 -25.21 -26.81 -5.09
C ALA A 280 -25.14 -27.68 -6.36
N GLN A 281 -23.93 -28.05 -6.79
CA GLN A 281 -23.71 -28.92 -7.95
C GLN A 281 -24.20 -30.36 -7.71
N GLU A 282 -24.02 -30.90 -6.50
CA GLU A 282 -24.56 -32.22 -6.14
C GLU A 282 -26.10 -32.22 -6.11
N GLN A 283 -26.74 -31.17 -5.58
CA GLN A 283 -28.21 -31.06 -5.55
C GLN A 283 -28.82 -30.88 -6.95
N GLU A 284 -28.15 -30.16 -7.86
CA GLU A 284 -28.58 -30.07 -9.26
C GLU A 284 -28.44 -31.40 -10.01
N ALA A 285 -27.39 -32.19 -9.70
CA ALA A 285 -27.22 -33.52 -10.29
C ALA A 285 -28.29 -34.53 -9.80
N ASP A 286 -28.65 -34.49 -8.52
CA ASP A 286 -29.64 -35.39 -7.93
C ASP A 286 -31.07 -35.07 -8.41
N THR A 287 -31.43 -33.79 -8.47
CA THR A 287 -32.73 -33.35 -9.02
C THR A 287 -32.85 -33.58 -10.54
N GLY A 288 -31.73 -33.56 -11.28
CA GLY A 288 -31.67 -33.95 -12.68
C GLY A 288 -31.91 -35.44 -12.89
N ALA A 289 -31.36 -36.28 -12.00
CA ALA A 289 -31.53 -37.74 -12.03
C ALA A 289 -32.97 -38.16 -11.67
N GLU A 290 -33.59 -37.55 -10.66
CA GLU A 290 -34.98 -37.81 -10.29
C GLU A 290 -35.97 -37.43 -11.41
N LYS A 291 -35.75 -36.28 -12.08
CA LYS A 291 -36.60 -35.87 -13.23
C LYS A 291 -36.47 -36.80 -14.44
N MET A 292 -35.31 -37.43 -14.65
CA MET A 292 -35.15 -38.43 -15.71
C MET A 292 -35.79 -39.78 -15.36
N ALA A 293 -35.83 -40.16 -14.08
CA ALA A 293 -36.51 -41.37 -13.63
C ALA A 293 -38.04 -41.27 -13.75
N ASP A 294 -38.61 -40.10 -13.46
CA ASP A 294 -40.08 -39.87 -13.51
C ASP A 294 -40.61 -39.85 -14.96
N GLN A 295 -39.83 -39.31 -15.91
CA GLN A 295 -40.17 -39.37 -17.35
C GLN A 295 -40.05 -40.77 -17.97
N GLY A 296 -39.37 -41.71 -17.29
CA GLY A 296 -39.22 -43.09 -17.71
C GLY A 296 -40.46 -43.97 -17.42
N LEU A 297 -41.28 -43.60 -16.43
CA LEU A 297 -42.47 -44.38 -16.04
C LEU A 297 -43.74 -44.03 -16.84
N GLU A 298 -43.85 -42.83 -17.41
CA GLU A 298 -45.06 -42.44 -18.18
C GLU A 298 -45.11 -42.97 -19.63
N LYS A 299 -43.98 -43.41 -20.22
CA LYS A 299 -43.95 -43.91 -21.61
C LYS A 299 -44.31 -45.40 -21.78
N GLY A 300 -44.81 -46.05 -20.73
CA GLY A 300 -45.10 -47.49 -20.71
C GLY A 300 -46.56 -47.92 -20.97
N LYS A 301 -47.48 -47.00 -21.32
CA LYS A 301 -48.89 -47.37 -21.60
C LYS A 301 -49.53 -46.49 -22.68
N GLN A 302 -49.52 -46.96 -23.92
CA GLN A 302 -50.64 -46.95 -24.89
C GLN A 302 -50.10 -47.38 -26.26
N VAL A 303 -50.37 -48.58 -26.78
CA VAL A 303 -51.60 -49.14 -27.38
C VAL A 303 -51.21 -49.59 -28.80
N VAL A 304 -51.25 -50.91 -28.97
CA VAL A 304 -51.25 -51.66 -30.23
C VAL A 304 -52.62 -51.49 -30.87
N VAL A 305 -52.72 -51.00 -32.12
CA VAL A 305 -53.78 -51.39 -33.06
C VAL A 305 -53.29 -51.28 -34.51
N ALA A 306 -53.42 -52.42 -35.20
CA ALA A 306 -53.41 -52.71 -36.64
C ALA A 306 -52.08 -52.54 -37.42
#